data_AF-A0A7J9FVB2-F1
#
_entry.id   AF-A0A7J9FVB2-F1
#
_cell.length_a   1.000
_cell.length_b   1.000
_cell.length_c   1.000
_cell.angle_alpha   90.00
_cell.angle_beta   90.00
_cell.angle_gamma   90.00
#
_symmetry.space_group_name_H-M   'P 1'
#
loop_
_entity.id
_entity.type
_entity.pdbx_description
1 polymer ?
#
loop_
_entity_poly.entity_id
_entity_poly.type
_entity_poly.pdbx_seq_one_letter_code
_entity_poly.pdbx_strand_id
1 'polypeptide(L)'
;MGSVVFHEFKRQASFFLKEQIKTVRLALTDVTPVEFLTEEATDGNMLSPNACKLAEISRAAFEVDDYWRIVKILHKRLSKFDAKNWRASYNALVSLEHLLTHGPLRVAEEFQDDEHYIKQMANFQYIDEKRFNWGLRVRKLSEKILKLLENESFLKEERSRARQLTMGIKGFGSFNNISPSKDESFNWFSNNGRFGSTLYFDQNDEEHYFWEFKEKLTPWKLEETKGTNMSLKRSKDGEYEIKMEHPFCEHEMEDVVESLLS
;
A
#
# COMPACT_ATOMS: atom_id res chain seq x y z
N MET A 1 7.44 -33.48 -0.78
CA MET A 1 6.59 -32.76 0.21
C MET A 1 7.36 -31.84 1.16
N GLY A 2 8.70 -31.92 1.30
CA GLY A 2 9.47 -31.08 2.24
C GLY A 2 9.76 -29.63 1.82
N SER A 3 9.60 -29.25 0.55
CA SER A 3 9.96 -27.91 0.06
C SER A 3 8.98 -26.81 0.47
N VAL A 4 7.68 -27.13 0.63
CA VAL A 4 6.64 -26.16 0.97
C VAL A 4 6.67 -25.80 2.46
N VAL A 5 6.88 -26.79 3.34
CA VAL A 5 6.97 -26.57 4.80
C VAL A 5 8.19 -25.73 5.16
N PHE A 6 9.33 -25.99 4.52
CA PHE A 6 10.55 -25.22 4.73
C PHE A 6 10.43 -23.78 4.22
N HIS A 7 9.67 -23.56 3.15
CA HIS A 7 9.39 -22.22 2.62
C HIS A 7 8.52 -21.41 3.59
N GLU A 8 7.47 -22.02 4.15
CA GLU A 8 6.62 -21.35 5.14
C GLU A 8 7.41 -21.02 6.42
N PHE A 9 8.26 -21.95 6.89
CA PHE A 9 9.16 -21.69 8.01
C PHE A 9 10.11 -20.52 7.75
N LYS A 10 10.75 -20.47 6.57
CA LYS A 10 11.61 -19.34 6.18
C LYS A 10 10.84 -18.03 6.15
N ARG A 11 9.62 -18.04 5.63
CA ARG A 11 8.75 -16.86 5.59
C ARG A 11 8.44 -16.37 7.00
N GLN A 12 7.96 -17.26 7.87
CA GLN A 12 7.64 -16.96 9.27
C GLN A 12 8.88 -16.45 10.03
N ALA A 13 10.01 -17.14 9.94
CA ALA A 13 11.26 -16.73 10.57
C ALA A 13 11.76 -15.37 10.03
N SER A 14 11.67 -15.13 8.72
CA SER A 14 12.07 -13.85 8.14
C SER A 14 11.17 -12.70 8.56
N PHE A 15 9.86 -12.94 8.73
CA PHE A 15 8.92 -11.93 9.22
C PHE A 15 9.24 -11.58 10.67
N PHE A 16 9.42 -12.60 11.52
CA PHE A 16 9.81 -12.42 12.91
C PHE A 16 11.13 -11.66 13.06
N LEU A 17 12.18 -12.05 12.33
CA LEU A 17 13.47 -11.35 12.39
C LEU A 17 13.36 -9.89 11.91
N LYS A 18 12.59 -9.64 10.85
CA LYS A 18 12.32 -8.26 10.40
C LYS A 18 11.62 -7.47 11.48
N GLU A 19 10.63 -8.03 12.16
CA GLU A 19 9.90 -7.39 13.25
C GLU A 19 10.79 -7.09 14.46
N GLN A 20 11.70 -8.01 14.82
CA GLN A 20 12.68 -7.78 15.88
C GLN A 20 13.65 -6.66 15.51
N ILE A 21 14.16 -6.64 14.27
CA ILE A 21 15.04 -5.55 13.80
C ILE A 21 14.30 -4.20 13.83
N LYS A 22 13.02 -4.17 13.45
CA LYS A 22 12.17 -2.97 13.56
C LYS A 22 12.07 -2.50 15.00
N THR A 23 11.75 -3.40 15.92
CA THR A 23 11.60 -3.11 17.35
C THR A 23 12.90 -2.59 17.95
N VAL A 24 14.02 -3.25 17.66
CA VAL A 24 15.35 -2.84 18.11
C VAL A 24 15.71 -1.46 17.57
N ARG A 25 15.44 -1.18 16.28
CA ARG A 25 15.72 0.14 15.70
C ARG A 25 14.90 1.23 16.38
N LEU A 26 13.61 1.01 16.62
CA LEU A 26 12.75 1.97 17.32
C LEU A 26 13.15 2.18 18.79
N ALA A 27 13.70 1.17 19.46
CA ALA A 27 14.10 1.26 20.85
C ALA A 27 15.50 1.88 21.05
N LEU A 28 16.43 1.64 20.10
CA LEU A 28 17.84 2.04 20.23
C LEU A 28 18.19 3.31 19.45
N THR A 29 17.32 3.78 18.57
CA THR A 29 17.54 5.01 17.79
C THR A 29 16.40 5.98 18.02
N ASP A 30 16.66 7.29 17.91
CA ASP A 30 15.64 8.35 18.05
C ASP A 30 14.66 8.44 16.87
N VAL A 31 14.59 7.38 16.05
CA VAL A 31 13.72 7.28 14.88
C VAL A 31 12.30 7.02 15.35
N THR A 32 11.35 7.88 14.94
CA THR A 32 9.96 7.68 15.31
C THR A 32 9.30 6.58 14.46
N PRO A 33 8.19 5.96 14.96
CA PRO A 33 7.49 4.93 14.19
C PRO A 33 7.07 5.39 12.79
N VAL A 34 6.66 6.66 12.64
CA VAL A 34 6.26 7.20 11.35
C VAL A 34 7.45 7.50 10.43
N GLU A 35 8.59 7.91 11.00
CA GLU A 35 9.82 8.11 10.25
C GLU A 35 10.26 6.79 9.62
N PHE A 36 10.31 5.74 10.45
CA PHE A 36 10.60 4.38 9.97
C PHE A 36 9.57 3.91 8.92
N LEU A 37 8.28 4.15 9.15
CA LEU A 37 7.22 3.77 8.22
C LEU A 37 7.35 4.47 6.86
N THR A 38 7.71 5.76 6.88
CA THR A 38 7.92 6.58 5.68
C THR A 38 9.18 6.12 4.93
N GLU A 39 10.25 5.76 5.64
CA GLU A 39 11.42 5.14 5.02
C GLU A 39 11.06 3.82 4.33
N GLU A 40 10.30 2.94 5.00
CA GLU A 40 9.87 1.65 4.44
C GLU A 40 8.94 1.83 3.24
N ALA A 41 8.03 2.81 3.28
CA ALA A 41 7.15 3.14 2.16
C ALA A 41 7.94 3.63 0.93
N THR A 42 9.07 4.31 1.15
CA THR A 42 9.88 4.95 0.08
C THR A 42 11.15 4.20 -0.29
N ASP A 43 11.37 3.01 0.26
CA ASP A 43 12.62 2.25 0.10
C ASP A 43 12.82 1.66 -1.32
N GLY A 44 11.83 1.76 -2.20
CA GLY A 44 11.89 1.26 -3.59
C GLY A 44 11.88 -0.27 -3.72
N ASN A 45 11.93 -1.01 -2.60
CA ASN A 45 11.91 -2.47 -2.54
C ASN A 45 10.54 -3.07 -2.88
N MET A 46 9.47 -2.34 -2.55
CA MET A 46 8.09 -2.67 -2.93
C MET A 46 7.66 -1.86 -4.15
N LEU A 47 6.91 -2.49 -5.07
CA LEU A 47 6.45 -1.87 -6.32
C LEU A 47 5.45 -0.72 -6.10
N SER A 48 4.84 -0.65 -4.91
CA SER A 48 4.05 0.48 -4.43
C SER A 48 3.89 0.40 -2.91
N PRO A 49 3.87 1.53 -2.17
CA PRO A 49 3.53 1.52 -0.75
C PRO A 49 2.09 1.06 -0.51
N ASN A 50 1.88 0.23 0.51
CA ASN A 50 0.55 -0.28 0.85
C ASN A 50 -0.39 0.87 1.28
N ALA A 51 -1.67 0.80 0.87
CA ALA A 51 -2.67 1.81 1.20
C ALA A 51 -2.80 2.08 2.71
N CYS A 52 -2.71 1.04 3.55
CA CYS A 52 -2.71 1.20 5.01
C CYS A 52 -1.52 2.05 5.51
N LYS A 53 -0.31 1.82 4.97
CA LYS A 53 0.88 2.61 5.35
C LYS A 53 0.72 4.07 4.96
N LEU A 54 0.18 4.33 3.76
CA LEU A 54 -0.10 5.69 3.29
C LEU A 54 -1.14 6.41 4.17
N ALA A 55 -2.18 5.71 4.60
CA ALA A 55 -3.18 6.23 5.52
C ALA A 55 -2.60 6.55 6.91
N GLU A 56 -1.71 5.71 7.43
CA GLU A 56 -1.00 5.96 8.69
C GLU A 56 -0.07 7.17 8.59
N ILE A 57 0.71 7.27 7.51
CA ILE A 57 1.60 8.42 7.24
C ILE A 57 0.79 9.72 7.12
N SER A 58 -0.30 9.72 6.35
CA SER A 58 -1.12 10.93 6.17
C SER A 58 -1.84 11.37 7.44
N ARG A 59 -2.26 10.43 8.29
CA ARG A 59 -2.79 10.74 9.62
C ARG A 59 -1.74 11.34 10.54
N ALA A 60 -0.54 10.78 10.55
CA ALA A 60 0.56 11.28 11.39
C ALA A 60 1.09 12.65 10.93
N ALA A 61 0.98 12.99 9.65
CA ALA A 61 1.43 14.27 9.10
C ALA A 61 0.71 15.51 9.68
N PHE A 62 -0.39 15.35 10.40
CA PHE A 62 -1.05 16.46 11.10
C PHE A 62 -0.29 16.89 12.37
N GLU A 63 0.53 16.00 12.95
CA GLU A 63 1.41 16.31 14.07
C GLU A 63 2.65 17.08 13.58
N VAL A 64 3.12 18.07 14.34
CA VAL A 64 4.15 19.02 13.84
C VAL A 64 5.50 18.35 13.68
N ASP A 65 5.95 17.61 14.70
CA ASP A 65 7.27 16.96 14.67
C ASP A 65 7.33 15.85 13.62
N ASP A 66 6.26 15.04 13.53
CA ASP A 66 6.17 13.95 12.58
C ASP A 66 6.05 14.44 11.14
N TYR A 67 5.36 15.55 10.92
CA TYR A 67 5.33 16.21 9.62
C TYR A 67 6.73 16.51 9.09
N TRP A 68 7.57 17.17 9.88
CA TRP A 68 8.93 17.52 9.45
C TRP A 68 9.80 16.28 9.18
N ARG A 69 9.61 15.19 9.94
CA ARG A 69 10.30 13.91 9.69
C ARG A 69 9.86 13.29 8.35
N ILE A 70 8.55 13.24 8.09
CA ILE A 70 7.99 12.71 6.82
C ILE A 70 8.51 13.53 5.64
N VAL A 71 8.33 14.86 5.72
CA VAL A 71 8.74 15.83 4.69
C VAL A 71 10.22 15.71 4.36
N LYS A 72 11.08 15.68 5.39
CA LYS A 72 12.54 15.48 5.24
C LYS A 72 12.89 14.21 4.47
N ILE A 73 12.21 13.09 4.74
CA ILE A 73 12.44 11.84 4.00
C ILE A 73 12.03 12.00 2.55
N LEU A 74 10.86 12.58 2.27
CA LEU A 74 10.36 12.75 0.91
C LEU A 74 11.26 13.67 0.08
N HIS A 75 11.66 14.83 0.60
CA HIS A 75 12.63 15.73 -0.06
C HIS A 75 13.93 15.00 -0.41
N LYS A 76 14.48 14.23 0.54
CA LYS A 76 15.70 13.45 0.32
C LYS A 76 15.55 12.41 -0.79
N ARG A 77 14.36 11.82 -0.97
CA ARG A 77 14.09 10.81 -2.00
C ARG A 77 13.82 11.44 -3.38
N LEU A 78 13.18 12.61 -3.42
CA LEU A 78 12.93 13.34 -4.66
C LEU A 78 14.21 14.00 -5.20
N SER A 79 14.98 14.67 -4.34
CA SER A 79 16.25 15.31 -4.72
C SER A 79 17.33 14.34 -5.22
N LYS A 80 17.26 13.07 -4.82
CA LYS A 80 18.16 12.00 -5.26
C LYS A 80 17.63 11.20 -6.45
N PHE A 81 16.69 11.76 -7.21
CA PHE A 81 16.17 11.08 -8.38
C PHE A 81 17.29 10.70 -9.35
N ASP A 82 17.36 9.41 -9.64
CA ASP A 82 18.25 8.82 -10.64
C ASP A 82 17.43 7.82 -11.46
N ALA A 83 17.59 7.85 -12.77
CA ALA A 83 16.93 6.93 -13.69
C ALA A 83 17.21 5.45 -13.35
N LYS A 84 18.37 5.14 -12.76
CA LYS A 84 18.70 3.77 -12.33
C LYS A 84 17.91 3.34 -11.08
N ASN A 85 17.66 4.27 -10.16
CA ASN A 85 17.03 4.02 -8.86
C ASN A 85 15.65 4.67 -8.76
N TRP A 86 14.94 4.75 -9.88
CA TRP A 86 13.69 5.49 -10.03
C TRP A 86 12.57 5.02 -9.08
N ARG A 87 12.59 3.75 -8.64
CA ARG A 87 11.54 3.15 -7.78
C ARG A 87 11.41 3.88 -6.44
N ALA A 88 12.52 4.30 -5.83
CA ALA A 88 12.48 5.00 -4.56
C ALA A 88 11.82 6.38 -4.69
N SER A 89 12.18 7.14 -5.73
CA SER A 89 11.56 8.44 -6.02
C SER A 89 10.11 8.29 -6.48
N TYR A 90 9.76 7.24 -7.23
CA TYR A 90 8.37 6.93 -7.58
C TYR A 90 7.52 6.66 -6.34
N ASN A 91 7.98 5.82 -5.41
CA ASN A 91 7.25 5.57 -4.17
C ASN A 91 7.13 6.84 -3.30
N ALA A 92 8.13 7.73 -3.36
CA ALA A 92 8.03 9.05 -2.73
C ALA A 92 6.95 9.91 -3.40
N LEU A 93 6.84 9.92 -4.73
CA LEU A 93 5.74 10.59 -5.44
C LEU A 93 4.37 10.02 -5.06
N VAL A 94 4.23 8.69 -4.96
CA VAL A 94 2.97 8.06 -4.53
C VAL A 94 2.61 8.51 -3.11
N SER A 95 3.60 8.59 -2.22
CA SER A 95 3.39 9.07 -0.84
C SER A 95 3.02 10.55 -0.81
N LEU A 96 3.66 11.37 -1.65
CA LEU A 96 3.37 12.80 -1.79
C LEU A 96 1.95 13.05 -2.35
N GLU A 97 1.53 12.33 -3.38
CA GLU A 97 0.17 12.44 -3.95
C GLU A 97 -0.91 12.11 -2.91
N HIS A 98 -0.65 11.07 -2.10
CA HIS A 98 -1.55 10.72 -1.01
C HIS A 98 -1.58 11.81 0.09
N LEU A 99 -0.43 12.39 0.44
CA LEU A 99 -0.34 13.49 1.40
C LEU A 99 -1.03 14.77 0.89
N LEU A 100 -0.90 15.11 -0.38
CA LEU A 100 -1.57 16.26 -0.99
C LEU A 100 -3.10 16.12 -0.95
N THR A 101 -3.62 14.89 -1.08
CA THR A 101 -5.06 14.61 -1.09
C THR A 101 -5.66 14.39 0.31
N HIS A 102 -4.92 13.76 1.24
CA HIS A 102 -5.45 13.34 2.55
C HIS A 102 -4.77 14.02 3.75
N GLY A 103 -3.55 14.55 3.59
CA GLY A 103 -2.75 15.18 4.64
C GLY A 103 -3.03 16.67 4.87
N PRO A 104 -2.17 17.40 5.59
CA PRO A 104 -2.37 18.82 5.89
C PRO A 104 -2.14 19.71 4.66
N LEU A 105 -2.80 20.88 4.61
CA LEU A 105 -2.76 21.78 3.44
C LEU A 105 -1.36 22.33 3.15
N ARG A 106 -0.55 22.55 4.20
CA ARG A 106 0.84 23.04 4.10
C ARG A 106 1.76 22.19 3.22
N VAL A 107 1.40 20.93 2.94
CA VAL A 107 2.16 20.06 2.02
C VAL A 107 2.28 20.69 0.63
N ALA A 108 1.23 21.35 0.13
CA ALA A 108 1.28 21.92 -1.22
C ALA A 108 2.28 23.08 -1.35
N GLU A 109 2.49 23.84 -0.27
CA GLU A 109 3.44 24.96 -0.21
C GLU A 109 4.88 24.43 -0.05
N GLU A 110 5.09 23.47 0.87
CA GLU A 110 6.41 22.91 1.16
C GLU A 110 7.07 22.23 -0.07
N PHE A 111 6.28 21.53 -0.89
CA PHE A 111 6.81 20.80 -2.05
C PHE A 111 6.93 21.64 -3.32
N GLN A 112 6.67 22.95 -3.27
CA GLN A 112 7.00 23.86 -4.39
C GLN A 112 8.51 23.89 -4.64
N ASP A 113 9.33 23.79 -3.58
CA ASP A 113 10.79 23.80 -3.70
C ASP A 113 11.35 22.59 -4.46
N ASP A 114 10.60 21.47 -4.47
CA ASP A 114 10.96 20.24 -5.18
C ASP A 114 10.42 20.16 -6.61
N GLU A 115 9.68 21.16 -7.08
CA GLU A 115 8.98 21.15 -8.37
C GLU A 115 9.91 20.78 -9.54
N HIS A 116 11.16 21.26 -9.50
CA HIS A 116 12.18 20.96 -10.51
C HIS A 116 12.51 19.45 -10.60
N TYR A 117 12.59 18.74 -9.47
CA TYR A 117 12.84 17.29 -9.46
C TYR A 117 11.63 16.53 -10.01
N ILE A 118 10.41 16.97 -9.66
CA ILE A 118 9.16 16.36 -10.15
C ILE A 118 9.02 16.56 -11.67
N LYS A 119 9.39 17.74 -12.20
CA LYS A 119 9.45 18.01 -13.64
C LYS A 119 10.45 17.11 -14.38
N GLN A 120 11.58 16.78 -13.78
CA GLN A 120 12.50 15.79 -14.37
C GLN A 120 11.86 14.40 -14.46
N MET A 121 11.14 13.97 -13.41
CA MET A 121 10.42 12.70 -13.39
C MET A 121 9.27 12.66 -14.41
N ALA A 122 8.65 13.80 -14.72
CA ALA A 122 7.64 13.92 -15.78
C ALA A 122 8.20 13.64 -17.19
N ASN A 123 9.52 13.66 -17.37
CA ASN A 123 10.18 13.30 -18.64
C ASN A 123 10.80 11.89 -18.61
N PHE A 124 10.63 11.13 -17.52
CA PHE A 124 11.24 9.82 -17.34
C PHE A 124 10.70 8.76 -18.33
N GLN A 125 11.60 7.91 -18.83
CA GLN A 125 11.26 6.82 -19.74
C GLN A 125 11.94 5.53 -19.30
N TYR A 126 11.13 4.49 -19.09
CA TYR A 126 11.62 3.16 -18.75
C TYR A 126 10.58 2.12 -19.15
N ILE A 127 10.99 1.16 -19.97
CA ILE A 127 10.20 -0.01 -20.35
C ILE A 127 10.93 -1.22 -19.79
N ASP A 128 10.23 -2.03 -19.00
CA ASP A 128 10.79 -3.20 -18.34
C ASP A 128 11.06 -4.35 -19.32
N GLU A 129 11.80 -5.36 -18.88
CA GLU A 129 12.05 -6.59 -19.64
C GLU A 129 10.76 -7.30 -20.05
N LYS A 130 9.73 -7.19 -19.20
CA LYS A 130 8.37 -7.69 -19.44
C LYS A 130 7.53 -6.78 -20.34
N ARG A 131 8.16 -5.82 -21.03
CA ARG A 131 7.54 -4.78 -21.87
C ARG A 131 6.57 -3.84 -21.16
N PHE A 132 6.69 -3.74 -19.84
CA PHE A 132 5.84 -2.87 -19.05
C PHE A 132 6.37 -1.44 -19.03
N ASN A 133 5.52 -0.46 -19.34
CA ASN A 133 5.94 0.94 -19.42
C ASN A 133 5.81 1.66 -18.07
N TRP A 134 6.77 1.39 -17.18
CA TRP A 134 6.91 2.08 -15.91
C TRP A 134 7.17 3.59 -16.07
N GLY A 135 7.90 3.98 -17.12
CA GLY A 135 8.13 5.38 -17.45
C GLY A 135 6.82 6.16 -17.58
N LEU A 136 5.85 5.61 -18.33
CA LEU A 136 4.54 6.22 -18.50
C LEU A 136 3.81 6.42 -17.15
N ARG A 137 3.89 5.45 -16.23
CA ARG A 137 3.28 5.58 -14.90
C ARG A 137 3.91 6.70 -14.08
N VAL A 138 5.25 6.75 -14.05
CA VAL A 138 5.99 7.81 -13.35
C VAL A 138 5.62 9.17 -13.93
N ARG A 139 5.55 9.30 -15.26
CA ARG A 139 5.18 10.57 -15.92
C ARG A 139 3.76 11.02 -15.58
N LYS A 140 2.77 10.13 -15.73
CA LYS A 140 1.36 10.45 -15.39
C LYS A 140 1.22 10.90 -13.94
N LEU A 141 1.89 10.22 -13.01
CA LEU A 141 1.86 10.58 -11.60
C LEU A 141 2.55 11.92 -11.34
N SER A 142 3.72 12.15 -11.94
CA SER A 142 4.47 13.41 -11.82
C SER A 142 3.66 14.59 -12.36
N GLU A 143 3.08 14.46 -13.56
CA GLU A 143 2.22 15.48 -14.16
C GLU A 143 0.99 15.78 -13.30
N LYS A 144 0.38 14.77 -12.68
CA LYS A 144 -0.73 14.97 -11.74
C LYS A 144 -0.28 15.76 -10.53
N ILE A 145 0.86 15.42 -9.93
CA ILE A 145 1.39 16.12 -8.76
C ILE A 145 1.72 17.57 -9.11
N LEU A 146 2.35 17.83 -10.26
CA LEU A 146 2.60 19.21 -10.72
C LEU A 146 1.28 20.00 -10.83
N LYS A 147 0.23 19.42 -11.41
CA LYS A 147 -1.11 20.07 -11.44
C LYS A 147 -1.69 20.34 -10.06
N LEU A 148 -1.48 19.42 -9.10
CA LEU A 148 -1.92 19.61 -7.71
C LEU A 148 -1.14 20.72 -7.00
N LEU A 149 0.13 20.91 -7.33
CA LEU A 149 0.98 21.96 -6.78
C LEU A 149 0.72 23.33 -7.42
N GLU A 150 0.49 23.38 -8.74
CA GLU A 150 0.28 24.62 -9.48
C GLU A 150 -1.14 25.18 -9.33
N ASN A 151 -2.17 24.32 -9.29
CA ASN A 151 -3.57 24.73 -9.32
C ASN A 151 -4.31 24.40 -8.00
N GLU A 152 -4.48 25.43 -7.17
CA GLU A 152 -5.18 25.32 -5.90
C GLU A 152 -6.66 24.88 -6.04
N SER A 153 -7.34 25.28 -7.14
CA SER A 153 -8.73 24.89 -7.37
C SER A 153 -8.86 23.39 -7.66
N PHE A 154 -7.93 22.84 -8.45
CA PHE A 154 -7.85 21.41 -8.74
C PHE A 154 -7.50 20.61 -7.47
N LEU A 155 -6.59 21.12 -6.64
CA LEU A 155 -6.27 20.52 -5.35
C LEU A 155 -7.49 20.47 -4.41
N LYS A 156 -8.27 21.55 -4.33
CA LYS A 156 -9.50 21.61 -3.52
C LYS A 156 -10.53 20.58 -3.98
N GLU A 157 -10.73 20.44 -5.29
CA GLU A 157 -11.63 19.45 -5.87
C GLU A 157 -11.21 18.02 -5.51
N GLU A 158 -9.94 17.67 -5.71
CA GLU A 158 -9.48 16.31 -5.42
C GLU A 158 -9.51 15.95 -3.94
N ARG A 159 -9.21 16.92 -3.06
CA ARG A 159 -9.38 16.73 -1.61
C ARG A 159 -10.86 16.55 -1.23
N SER A 160 -11.78 17.28 -1.86
CA SER A 160 -13.22 17.11 -1.65
C SER A 160 -13.67 15.72 -2.08
N ARG A 161 -13.26 15.27 -3.26
CA ARG A 161 -13.53 13.93 -3.79
C ARG A 161 -13.00 12.83 -2.86
N ALA A 162 -11.75 12.93 -2.39
CA ALA A 162 -11.14 11.98 -1.47
C ALA A 162 -11.92 11.87 -0.13
N ARG A 163 -12.38 13.00 0.40
CA ARG A 163 -13.20 13.04 1.62
C ARG A 163 -14.57 12.39 1.41
N GLN A 164 -15.24 12.67 0.30
CA GLN A 164 -16.54 12.07 -0.03
C GLN A 164 -16.45 10.54 -0.13
N LEU A 165 -15.40 10.01 -0.77
CA LEU A 165 -15.16 8.57 -0.85
C LEU A 165 -14.94 7.95 0.54
N THR A 166 -14.12 8.60 1.37
CA THR A 166 -13.84 8.12 2.73
C THR A 166 -15.12 8.10 3.60
N MET A 167 -15.96 9.13 3.49
CA MET A 167 -17.23 9.21 4.22
C MET A 167 -18.25 8.18 3.70
N GLY A 168 -18.34 8.00 2.37
CA GLY A 168 -19.23 7.02 1.74
C GLY A 168 -18.90 5.58 2.11
N ILE A 169 -17.61 5.25 2.27
CA ILE A 169 -17.15 3.91 2.69
C ILE A 169 -17.46 3.66 4.18
N LYS A 170 -17.34 4.68 5.04
CA LYS A 170 -17.67 4.56 6.47
C LYS A 170 -19.18 4.55 6.75
N GLY A 171 -19.98 5.02 5.80
CA GLY A 171 -21.44 5.21 5.91
C GLY A 171 -22.27 4.22 5.10
N PHE A 172 -21.88 2.94 5.01
CA PHE A 172 -22.70 1.89 4.39
C PHE A 172 -24.01 1.69 5.19
N GLY A 173 -24.97 2.58 4.95
CA GLY A 173 -26.22 2.67 5.69
C GLY A 173 -27.10 3.90 5.40
N SER A 174 -26.72 4.84 4.53
CA SER A 174 -27.62 5.95 4.17
C SER A 174 -27.78 6.10 2.66
N PHE A 175 -28.76 5.38 2.13
CA PHE A 175 -29.47 5.84 0.94
C PHE A 175 -30.41 6.95 1.41
N ASN A 176 -30.17 8.21 1.05
CA ASN A 176 -31.16 9.07 0.39
C ASN A 176 -30.78 10.55 0.28
N ASN A 177 -31.12 11.09 -0.89
CA ASN A 177 -31.48 12.47 -1.23
C ASN A 177 -30.40 13.44 -1.68
N ILE A 178 -29.95 13.29 -2.93
CA ILE A 178 -29.71 14.46 -3.80
C ILE A 178 -31.02 14.74 -4.53
N SER A 179 -31.72 15.80 -4.14
CA SER A 179 -32.81 16.38 -4.94
C SER A 179 -32.20 17.23 -6.06
N PRO A 180 -32.61 17.07 -7.34
CA PRO A 180 -32.08 17.87 -8.42
C PRO A 180 -32.86 19.19 -8.51
N SER A 181 -32.22 20.31 -8.17
CA SER A 181 -32.66 21.62 -8.67
C SER A 181 -32.22 21.75 -10.12
N LYS A 182 -33.19 22.02 -11.00
CA LYS A 182 -33.02 22.19 -12.44
C LYS A 182 -32.08 23.37 -12.73
N ASP A 183 -30.95 23.10 -13.39
CA ASP A 183 -30.52 23.78 -14.62
C ASP A 183 -29.20 23.19 -15.17
N GLU A 184 -29.22 22.93 -16.49
CA GLU A 184 -28.13 22.78 -17.47
C GLU A 184 -27.01 21.71 -17.27
N SER A 185 -27.15 20.63 -18.07
CA SER A 185 -26.10 19.83 -18.74
C SER A 185 -24.88 19.36 -17.92
N PHE A 186 -25.03 18.24 -17.20
CA PHE A 186 -23.90 17.37 -16.86
C PHE A 186 -24.26 15.90 -17.09
N ASN A 187 -23.54 15.25 -18.01
CA ASN A 187 -23.74 13.86 -18.38
C ASN A 187 -23.27 12.91 -17.26
N TRP A 188 -24.19 12.54 -16.36
CA TRP A 188 -24.02 11.40 -15.48
C TRP A 188 -24.28 10.12 -16.28
N PHE A 189 -23.22 9.49 -16.79
CA PHE A 189 -23.33 8.11 -17.26
C PHE A 189 -23.43 7.19 -16.04
N SER A 190 -24.67 6.78 -15.74
CA SER A 190 -24.96 5.56 -15.01
C SER A 190 -24.28 4.39 -15.70
N ASN A 191 -23.43 3.68 -14.97
CA ASN A 191 -23.20 2.26 -15.22
C ASN A 191 -23.12 1.51 -13.90
N ASN A 192 -23.73 0.33 -13.94
CA ASN A 192 -24.06 -0.54 -12.81
C ASN A 192 -22.91 -0.86 -11.86
N GLY A 193 -23.29 -1.04 -10.60
CA GLY A 193 -22.49 -1.42 -9.45
C GLY A 193 -21.28 -2.32 -9.73
N ARG A 194 -20.10 -1.79 -9.39
CA ARG A 194 -18.95 -2.55 -8.86
C ARG A 194 -18.18 -1.64 -7.91
N PHE A 195 -17.87 -2.18 -6.74
CA PHE A 195 -16.95 -1.60 -5.77
C PHE A 195 -15.58 -1.34 -6.42
N GLY A 196 -14.99 -0.18 -6.15
CA GLY A 196 -13.60 0.10 -6.48
C GLY A 196 -13.39 1.51 -7.04
N SER A 197 -13.06 2.46 -6.17
CA SER A 197 -12.34 3.65 -6.61
C SER A 197 -11.36 4.10 -5.53
N THR A 198 -10.13 3.62 -5.64
CA THR A 198 -8.94 4.37 -5.30
C THR A 198 -7.87 3.94 -6.30
N LEU A 199 -7.28 4.92 -6.97
CA LEU A 199 -6.33 4.83 -8.09
C LEU A 199 -7.01 4.59 -9.46
N TYR A 200 -6.89 5.58 -10.35
CA TYR A 200 -7.02 5.35 -11.79
C TYR A 200 -5.83 4.49 -12.25
N PHE A 201 -5.88 3.20 -11.94
CA PHE A 201 -5.11 2.17 -12.60
C PHE A 201 -5.98 1.49 -13.64
N ASP A 202 -5.46 1.40 -14.86
CA ASP A 202 -6.06 0.60 -15.93
C ASP A 202 -6.19 -0.87 -15.46
N GLN A 203 -7.36 -1.47 -15.67
CA GLN A 203 -7.71 -2.81 -15.17
C GLN A 203 -6.81 -3.92 -15.72
N ASN A 204 -6.09 -3.67 -16.81
CA ASN A 204 -5.16 -4.62 -17.41
C ASN A 204 -3.84 -4.75 -16.64
N ASP A 205 -3.50 -3.80 -15.78
CA ASP A 205 -2.21 -3.79 -15.10
C ASP A 205 -2.22 -4.51 -13.75
N GLU A 206 -3.37 -4.57 -13.05
CA GLU A 206 -3.51 -5.23 -11.73
C GLU A 206 -3.05 -6.69 -11.72
N GLU A 207 -3.37 -7.45 -12.78
CA GLU A 207 -2.96 -8.85 -12.86
C GLU A 207 -1.45 -9.00 -12.82
N HIS A 208 -0.69 -8.11 -13.48
CA HIS A 208 0.76 -8.23 -13.54
C HIS A 208 1.46 -7.81 -12.24
N TYR A 209 0.97 -6.80 -11.53
CA TYR A 209 1.49 -6.42 -10.20
C TYR A 209 1.28 -7.56 -9.18
N PHE A 210 0.11 -8.19 -9.24
CA PHE A 210 -0.18 -9.38 -8.45
C PHE A 210 0.73 -10.57 -8.82
N TRP A 211 1.04 -10.75 -10.11
CA TRP A 211 1.98 -11.78 -10.59
C TRP A 211 3.43 -11.52 -10.18
N GLU A 212 3.92 -10.28 -10.24
CA GLU A 212 5.29 -9.91 -9.81
C GLU A 212 5.44 -10.00 -8.28
N PHE A 213 4.39 -9.66 -7.54
CA PHE A 213 4.29 -9.90 -6.10
C PHE A 213 4.34 -11.41 -5.76
N LYS A 214 3.67 -12.26 -6.55
CA LYS A 214 3.76 -13.72 -6.44
C LYS A 214 5.15 -14.27 -6.80
N GLU A 215 5.80 -13.74 -7.83
CA GLU A 215 7.15 -14.18 -8.24
C GLU A 215 8.21 -13.87 -7.17
N LYS A 216 8.13 -12.71 -6.51
CA LYS A 216 9.04 -12.36 -5.41
C LYS A 216 8.89 -13.26 -4.17
N LEU A 217 7.81 -14.05 -4.10
CA LEU A 217 7.60 -15.08 -3.06
C LEU A 217 8.09 -16.47 -3.46
N THR A 218 8.54 -16.73 -4.69
CA THR A 218 9.08 -18.05 -5.11
C THR A 218 10.56 -17.99 -5.45
N PRO A 219 11.45 -18.56 -4.62
CA PRO A 219 12.86 -18.71 -4.98
C PRO A 219 13.12 -20.01 -5.76
N TRP A 220 13.64 -19.85 -6.98
CA TRP A 220 14.45 -20.76 -7.84
C TRP A 220 13.84 -22.11 -8.30
N LYS A 221 13.63 -22.24 -9.63
CA LYS A 221 13.50 -23.54 -10.33
C LYS A 221 14.91 -24.09 -10.60
N LEU A 222 15.27 -25.19 -9.93
CA LEU A 222 16.34 -26.08 -10.38
C LEU A 222 15.73 -27.05 -11.39
N GLU A 223 16.35 -27.16 -12.57
CA GLU A 223 15.96 -28.08 -13.62
C GLU A 223 16.10 -29.53 -13.14
N GLU A 224 15.02 -30.31 -13.22
CA GLU A 224 15.11 -31.77 -13.14
C GLU A 224 14.42 -32.42 -14.34
N THR A 225 15.17 -33.36 -14.89
CA THR A 225 14.96 -34.15 -16.09
C THR A 225 13.81 -35.16 -15.96
N LYS A 226 13.07 -35.31 -17.07
CA LYS A 226 12.35 -36.50 -17.57
C LYS A 226 12.13 -37.67 -16.59
N GLY A 227 10.87 -38.03 -16.34
CA GLY A 227 10.56 -39.38 -15.84
C GLY A 227 9.14 -39.64 -15.34
N THR A 228 8.29 -40.10 -16.26
CA THR A 228 7.29 -41.16 -16.04
C THR A 228 5.98 -40.84 -15.31
N ASN A 229 4.90 -40.93 -16.10
CA ASN A 229 3.50 -41.07 -15.72
C ASN A 229 3.28 -42.10 -14.60
N MET A 230 2.24 -41.90 -13.77
CA MET A 230 1.30 -42.98 -13.39
C MET A 230 0.04 -42.44 -12.68
N SER A 231 -1.03 -42.40 -13.47
CA SER A 231 -2.41 -42.84 -13.22
C SER A 231 -3.14 -42.54 -11.90
N LEU A 232 -4.26 -41.85 -12.13
CA LEU A 232 -5.45 -41.64 -11.31
C LEU A 232 -6.08 -42.96 -10.82
N LYS A 233 -6.37 -43.07 -9.51
CA LYS A 233 -7.47 -43.90 -9.00
C LYS A 233 -8.23 -43.17 -7.89
N ARG A 234 -9.53 -43.07 -8.12
CA ARG A 234 -10.58 -42.54 -7.25
C ARG A 234 -11.29 -43.73 -6.60
N SER A 235 -11.57 -43.71 -5.30
CA SER A 235 -12.62 -44.53 -4.69
C SER A 235 -13.17 -43.87 -3.42
N LYS A 236 -14.43 -43.49 -3.55
CA LYS A 236 -15.60 -43.77 -2.69
C LYS A 236 -15.41 -43.90 -1.17
N ASP A 237 -16.05 -42.93 -0.52
CA ASP A 237 -16.90 -43.03 0.67
C ASP A 237 -16.22 -43.42 2.00
N GLY A 238 -16.22 -42.46 2.92
CA GLY A 238 -15.82 -42.62 4.32
C GLY A 238 -15.68 -41.25 4.96
N GLU A 239 -16.71 -40.81 5.68
CA GLU A 239 -16.69 -39.60 6.51
C GLU A 239 -15.50 -39.64 7.48
N TYR A 240 -14.74 -38.55 7.53
CA TYR A 240 -13.81 -38.28 8.62
C TYR A 240 -14.00 -36.84 9.09
N GLU A 241 -14.47 -36.74 10.32
CA GLU A 241 -14.61 -35.53 11.10
C GLU A 241 -13.20 -35.06 11.50
N ILE A 242 -12.70 -33.97 10.91
CA ILE A 242 -11.43 -33.36 11.33
C ILE A 242 -11.74 -32.40 12.48
N LYS A 243 -11.58 -32.88 13.72
CA LYS A 243 -11.35 -32.00 14.87
C LYS A 243 -9.98 -31.33 14.69
N MET A 244 -9.97 -30.05 14.35
CA MET A 244 -8.77 -29.21 14.49
C MET A 244 -8.67 -28.78 15.96
N GLU A 245 -7.88 -29.50 16.75
CA GLU A 245 -7.38 -28.96 18.02
C GLU A 245 -6.26 -27.96 17.68
N HIS A 246 -6.57 -26.68 17.90
CA HIS A 246 -5.66 -25.57 17.69
C HIS A 246 -4.76 -25.42 18.93
N PRO A 247 -3.41 -25.37 18.80
CA PRO A 247 -2.48 -25.41 19.94
C PRO A 247 -2.34 -24.05 20.68
N PHE A 248 -3.34 -23.17 20.61
CA PHE A 248 -3.38 -21.92 21.37
C PHE A 248 -4.85 -21.56 21.63
N CYS A 249 -5.41 -22.14 22.69
CA CYS A 249 -6.62 -21.72 23.38
C CYS A 249 -6.53 -22.23 24.82
N GLU A 250 -5.82 -21.49 25.68
CA GLU A 250 -5.96 -21.64 27.13
C GLU A 250 -7.21 -20.87 27.54
N HIS A 251 -8.27 -21.62 27.87
CA HIS A 251 -9.32 -21.15 28.77
C HIS A 251 -8.86 -21.48 30.19
N GLU A 252 -8.41 -20.48 30.94
CA GLU A 252 -8.50 -20.52 32.40
C GLU A 252 -9.53 -19.47 32.81
N MET A 253 -10.72 -19.97 33.19
CA MET A 253 -11.70 -19.23 33.98
C MET A 253 -11.37 -19.44 35.46
N GLU A 254 -11.26 -18.30 36.15
CA GLU A 254 -11.71 -17.98 37.51
C GLU A 254 -12.26 -19.13 38.37
N ASP A 255 -11.68 -19.34 39.56
CA ASP A 255 -12.41 -19.58 40.83
C ASP A 255 -11.44 -19.70 42.00
N VAL A 256 -11.15 -18.59 42.72
CA VAL A 256 -10.93 -18.60 44.19
C VAL A 256 -11.27 -17.21 44.75
N VAL A 257 -12.56 -16.98 45.02
CA VAL A 257 -13.01 -15.97 46.00
C VAL A 257 -13.85 -16.71 47.03
N GLU A 258 -13.21 -17.11 48.13
CA GLU A 258 -13.74 -17.18 49.51
C GLU A 258 -12.78 -18.01 50.37
N SER A 259 -12.15 -17.35 51.37
CA SER A 259 -11.66 -17.88 52.66
C SER A 259 -10.34 -17.24 53.13
N LEU A 260 -10.32 -15.92 53.35
CA LEU A 260 -9.42 -15.29 54.33
C LEU A 260 -10.15 -14.21 55.14
N LEU A 261 -11.33 -14.58 55.66
CA LEU A 261 -11.92 -14.02 56.87
C LEU A 261 -12.61 -15.15 57.64
N SER A 262 -11.81 -16.00 58.29
CA SER A 262 -12.13 -16.56 59.61
C SER A 262 -10.90 -17.25 60.23
#